data_AF-A0A024FEK0-F1
#
_entry.id   AF-A0A024FEK0-F1
#
_cell.length_a   1.000
_cell.length_b   1.000
_cell.length_c   1.000
_cell.angle_alpha   90.00
_cell.angle_beta   90.00
_cell.angle_gamma   90.00
#
_symmetry.space_group_name_H-M   'P 1'
#
loop_
_entity.id
_entity.type
_entity.pdbx_description
1 polymer ?
#
loop_
_entity_poly.entity_id
_entity_poly.type
_entity_poly.pdbx_seq_one_letter_code
_entity_poly.pdbx_strand_id
1 'polypeptide(L)'
;MIKKIYTLLILCSTVFGYGQHITLLKNYNPKAQELKHSLNHSRDSLLMECESTILKIEIFNEDYEKTTIVDAPEIKISLIDLPAGKFVIEAKLVDKSIIMDLIKYDFEYKKSTQSKEVAEGKGMMLDENLKLIKSTPKRSIESLLTRGKRKKITDRKQKYYWVINEVNNDLGARKTMKLVNQESADKMIKRNRLENNSVVGKLNELTVWEVYNTQQFMKRQISNPDFVYSSSSDFFNVDPYYSKETSIQNP
;
A
#
# COMPACT_ATOMS: atom_id res chain seq x y z
N MET A 1 -33.84 -41.45 11.73
CA MET A 1 -33.33 -40.14 12.21
C MET A 1 -31.81 -40.01 12.10
N ILE A 2 -31.03 -41.05 12.40
CA ILE A 2 -29.55 -41.05 12.35
C ILE A 2 -28.95 -40.60 10.99
N LYS A 3 -29.54 -41.00 9.86
CA LYS A 3 -29.05 -40.60 8.52
C LYS A 3 -29.16 -39.10 8.22
N LYS A 4 -30.10 -38.37 8.86
CA LYS A 4 -30.25 -36.91 8.68
C LYS A 4 -29.27 -36.10 9.54
N ILE A 5 -28.75 -36.71 10.62
CA ILE A 5 -27.75 -36.10 11.49
C ILE A 5 -26.37 -36.11 10.81
N TYR A 6 -26.03 -37.20 10.12
CA TYR A 6 -24.77 -37.28 9.36
C TYR A 6 -24.70 -36.29 8.20
N THR A 7 -25.81 -36.03 7.49
CA THR A 7 -25.83 -35.00 6.44
C THR A 7 -25.67 -33.58 6.99
N LEU A 8 -26.19 -33.28 8.18
CA LEU A 8 -25.98 -31.99 8.85
C LEU A 8 -24.51 -31.80 9.29
N LEU A 9 -23.87 -32.86 9.80
CA LEU A 9 -22.47 -32.86 10.23
C LEU A 9 -21.49 -32.68 9.06
N ILE A 10 -21.78 -33.27 7.91
CA ILE A 10 -20.99 -33.11 6.68
C ILE A 10 -21.13 -31.68 6.13
N LEU A 11 -22.33 -31.08 6.21
CA LEU A 11 -22.57 -29.70 5.73
C LEU A 11 -21.87 -28.64 6.61
N CYS A 12 -21.77 -28.85 7.93
CA CYS A 12 -21.05 -27.92 8.81
C CYS A 12 -19.53 -27.98 8.65
N SER A 13 -18.98 -29.09 8.14
CA SER A 13 -17.54 -29.28 8.03
C SER A 13 -16.89 -28.52 6.85
N THR A 14 -17.68 -28.06 5.88
CA THR A 14 -17.18 -27.34 4.69
C THR A 14 -17.04 -25.83 4.87
N VAL A 15 -17.46 -25.27 6.01
CA VAL A 15 -17.46 -23.81 6.24
C VAL A 15 -16.14 -23.28 6.84
N PHE A 16 -15.25 -24.15 7.31
CA PHE A 16 -14.04 -23.74 8.05
C PHE A 16 -12.75 -23.63 7.22
N GLY A 17 -12.85 -23.51 5.90
CA GLY A 17 -11.69 -23.60 4.98
C GLY A 17 -11.14 -22.29 4.41
N TYR A 18 -11.63 -21.11 4.81
CA TYR A 18 -11.16 -19.83 4.24
C TYR A 18 -10.01 -19.23 5.06
N GLY A 19 -8.85 -19.89 5.03
CA GLY A 19 -7.60 -19.26 5.47
C GLY A 19 -7.27 -18.08 4.55
N GLN A 20 -6.81 -16.95 5.09
CA GLN A 20 -6.43 -15.82 4.25
C GLN A 20 -5.26 -16.21 3.36
N HIS A 21 -5.31 -15.86 2.07
CA HIS A 21 -4.19 -16.10 1.17
C HIS A 21 -3.13 -15.01 1.40
N ILE A 22 -2.42 -15.12 2.53
CA ILE A 22 -1.35 -14.21 2.93
C ILE A 22 -0.02 -14.95 2.87
N THR A 23 1.01 -14.27 2.38
CA THR A 23 2.40 -14.72 2.39
C THR A 23 3.25 -13.67 3.11
N LEU A 24 3.97 -14.11 4.13
CA LEU A 24 4.98 -13.33 4.83
C LEU A 24 6.34 -13.70 4.23
N LEU A 25 7.05 -12.73 3.67
CA LEU A 25 8.44 -12.92 3.24
C LEU A 25 9.32 -12.81 4.47
N LYS A 26 9.89 -13.94 4.87
CA LYS A 26 10.71 -14.01 6.07
C LYS A 26 12.01 -13.22 5.90
N ASN A 27 12.40 -12.50 6.94
CA ASN A 27 13.69 -11.85 7.01
C ASN A 27 14.75 -12.87 7.49
N TYR A 28 15.72 -13.16 6.64
CA TYR A 28 16.83 -14.10 6.92
C TYR A 28 18.14 -13.39 7.28
N ASN A 29 18.11 -12.08 7.52
CA ASN A 29 19.31 -11.33 7.88
C ASN A 29 19.84 -11.79 9.25
N PRO A 30 21.11 -12.24 9.36
CA PRO A 30 21.70 -12.65 10.63
C PRO A 30 21.61 -11.58 11.73
N LYS A 31 21.65 -10.29 11.35
CA LYS A 31 21.56 -9.16 12.30
C LYS A 31 20.14 -8.93 12.86
N ALA A 32 19.14 -9.62 12.31
CA ALA A 32 17.72 -9.49 12.65
C ALA A 32 17.11 -10.82 13.17
N GLN A 33 17.94 -11.81 13.50
CA GLN A 33 17.48 -13.14 13.93
C GLN A 33 16.70 -13.14 15.25
N GLU A 34 16.93 -12.14 16.09
CA GLU A 34 16.23 -11.97 17.36
C GLU A 34 14.73 -11.72 17.21
N LEU A 35 14.25 -11.24 16.05
CA LEU A 35 12.82 -11.08 15.78
C LEU A 35 12.28 -12.29 15.03
N LYS A 36 11.70 -13.21 15.77
CA LYS A 36 10.95 -14.33 15.23
C LYS A 36 9.60 -13.81 14.74
N HIS A 37 9.26 -14.15 13.51
CA HIS A 37 8.03 -13.72 12.87
C HIS A 37 7.42 -14.87 12.08
N SER A 38 6.12 -15.06 12.24
CA SER A 38 5.37 -16.11 11.55
C SER A 38 3.91 -15.74 11.39
N LEU A 39 3.24 -16.40 10.44
CA LEU A 39 1.78 -16.37 10.35
C LEU A 39 1.21 -17.49 11.21
N ASN A 40 0.06 -17.25 11.83
CA ASN A 40 -0.68 -18.31 12.50
C ASN A 40 -1.25 -19.34 11.49
N HIS A 41 -1.83 -20.44 12.00
CA HIS A 41 -2.32 -21.54 11.18
C HIS A 41 -3.36 -21.11 10.13
N SER A 42 -4.28 -20.22 10.49
CA SER A 42 -5.31 -19.66 9.59
C SER A 42 -4.78 -18.53 8.68
N ARG A 43 -3.52 -18.11 8.88
CA ARG A 43 -2.85 -16.99 8.20
C ARG A 43 -3.59 -15.64 8.31
N ASP A 44 -4.45 -15.49 9.31
CA ASP A 44 -5.19 -14.25 9.59
C ASP A 44 -4.46 -13.33 10.57
N SER A 45 -3.38 -13.80 11.18
CA SER A 45 -2.64 -13.07 12.20
C SER A 45 -1.14 -13.21 12.01
N LEU A 46 -0.42 -12.12 12.22
CA LEU A 46 1.03 -12.06 12.30
C LEU A 46 1.45 -12.21 13.77
N LEU A 47 2.26 -13.23 14.04
CA LEU A 47 2.87 -13.50 15.33
C LEU A 47 4.31 -12.99 15.29
N MET A 48 4.66 -12.13 16.22
CA MET A 48 6.02 -11.65 16.39
C MET A 48 6.46 -11.83 17.83
N GLU A 49 7.67 -12.36 17.98
CA GLU A 49 8.32 -12.63 19.25
C GLU A 49 9.76 -12.15 19.11
N CYS A 50 10.22 -11.37 20.07
CA CYS A 50 11.59 -10.90 20.14
C CYS A 50 12.17 -11.20 21.51
N GLU A 51 13.48 -11.48 21.56
CA GLU A 51 14.22 -11.58 22.82
C GLU A 51 14.26 -10.24 23.57
N SER A 52 14.14 -9.14 22.84
CA SER A 52 14.03 -7.77 23.38
C SER A 52 12.61 -7.21 23.24
N THR A 53 12.37 -6.00 23.74
CA THR A 53 11.05 -5.35 23.66
C THR A 53 10.77 -4.83 22.26
N ILE A 54 9.63 -5.23 21.70
CA ILE A 54 9.07 -4.64 20.48
C ILE A 54 8.35 -3.36 20.88
N LEU A 55 8.85 -2.20 20.44
CA LEU A 55 8.28 -0.91 20.79
C LEU A 55 7.05 -0.60 19.95
N LYS A 56 7.16 -0.82 18.64
CA LYS A 56 6.17 -0.38 17.67
C LYS A 56 6.23 -1.20 16.39
N ILE A 57 5.07 -1.43 15.78
CA ILE A 57 4.97 -2.07 14.48
C ILE A 57 4.14 -1.19 13.55
N GLU A 58 4.63 -1.03 12.33
CA GLU A 58 3.92 -0.34 11.26
C GLU A 58 3.74 -1.28 10.07
N ILE A 59 2.51 -1.35 9.56
CA ILE A 59 2.16 -2.06 8.33
C ILE A 59 1.65 -1.02 7.36
N PHE A 60 2.34 -0.84 6.24
CA PHE A 60 1.97 0.21 5.29
C PHE A 60 2.18 -0.19 3.83
N ASN A 61 1.45 0.48 2.95
CA ASN A 61 1.65 0.52 1.51
C ASN A 61 1.34 1.95 1.01
N GLU A 62 1.17 2.14 -0.31
CA GLU A 62 0.87 3.46 -0.89
C GLU A 62 -0.44 4.08 -0.36
N ASP A 63 -1.45 3.26 -0.04
CA ASP A 63 -2.83 3.66 0.25
C ASP A 63 -3.31 3.26 1.66
N TYR A 64 -2.48 2.59 2.46
CA TYR A 64 -2.82 2.00 3.75
C TYR A 64 -1.67 2.16 4.73
N GLU A 65 -1.99 2.52 5.97
CA GLU A 65 -1.04 2.60 7.07
C GLU A 65 -1.75 2.16 8.37
N LYS A 66 -1.12 1.23 9.09
CA LYS A 66 -1.57 0.75 10.40
C LYS A 66 -0.40 0.73 11.35
N THR A 67 -0.51 1.47 12.44
CA THR A 67 0.49 1.54 13.50
C THR A 67 -0.04 0.88 14.76
N THR A 68 0.77 0.02 15.37
CA THR A 68 0.48 -0.62 16.65
C THR A 68 1.63 -0.34 17.61
N ILE A 69 1.34 0.30 18.74
CA ILE A 69 2.28 0.45 19.86
C ILE A 69 2.15 -0.82 20.71
N VAL A 70 3.27 -1.46 21.05
CA VAL A 70 3.28 -2.78 21.68
C VAL A 70 3.89 -2.72 23.08
N ASP A 71 5.13 -2.26 23.18
CA ASP A 71 5.93 -2.24 24.42
C ASP A 71 5.95 -3.60 25.15
N ALA A 72 6.13 -4.68 24.38
CA ALA A 72 6.17 -6.06 24.87
C ALA A 72 7.08 -6.94 23.98
N PRO A 73 7.62 -8.05 24.50
CA PRO A 73 8.46 -8.96 23.72
C PRO A 73 7.67 -9.80 22.71
N GLU A 74 6.37 -10.01 22.94
CA GLU A 74 5.48 -10.78 22.06
C GLU A 74 4.26 -9.96 21.66
N ILE A 75 3.82 -10.13 20.42
CA ILE A 75 2.58 -9.54 19.93
C ILE A 75 1.94 -10.36 18.81
N LYS A 76 0.61 -10.37 18.83
CA LYS A 76 -0.24 -10.90 17.77
C LYS A 76 -0.99 -9.75 17.09
N ILE A 77 -0.78 -9.58 15.79
CA ILE A 77 -1.47 -8.58 14.98
C ILE A 77 -2.48 -9.25 14.06
N SER A 78 -3.74 -8.83 14.14
CA SER A 78 -4.78 -9.22 13.18
C SER A 78 -4.53 -8.58 11.81
N LEU A 79 -4.54 -9.42 10.77
CA LEU A 79 -4.41 -9.07 9.35
C LEU A 79 -5.76 -9.12 8.61
N ILE A 80 -6.86 -9.33 9.33
CA ILE A 80 -8.19 -9.54 8.76
C ILE A 80 -8.61 -8.34 7.91
N ASP A 81 -8.46 -7.14 8.48
CA ASP A 81 -8.88 -5.86 7.88
C ASP A 81 -7.89 -5.32 6.84
N LEU A 82 -6.82 -6.06 6.56
CA LEU A 82 -5.82 -5.64 5.59
C LEU A 82 -6.41 -5.73 4.17
N PRO A 83 -6.29 -4.71 3.31
CA PRO A 83 -6.71 -4.84 1.91
C PRO A 83 -5.80 -5.82 1.16
N ALA A 84 -6.24 -6.30 -0.02
CA ALA A 84 -5.35 -7.06 -0.89
C ALA A 84 -4.23 -6.16 -1.42
N GLY A 85 -2.99 -6.68 -1.46
CA GLY A 85 -1.83 -5.91 -1.88
C GLY A 85 -0.52 -6.39 -1.29
N LYS A 86 0.54 -5.64 -1.61
CA LYS A 86 1.87 -5.79 -1.02
C LYS A 86 2.04 -4.73 0.07
N PHE A 87 2.52 -5.14 1.23
CA PHE A 87 2.71 -4.31 2.40
C PHE A 87 4.13 -4.47 2.89
N VAL A 88 4.68 -3.36 3.40
CA VAL A 88 5.91 -3.34 4.16
C VAL A 88 5.54 -3.34 5.63
N ILE A 89 6.19 -4.22 6.39
CA ILE A 89 6.09 -4.29 7.84
C ILE A 89 7.41 -3.79 8.41
N GLU A 90 7.35 -2.74 9.22
CA GLU A 90 8.48 -2.25 10.00
C GLU A 90 8.22 -2.55 11.48
N ALA A 91 9.05 -3.42 12.07
CA ALA A 91 9.08 -3.66 13.51
C ALA A 91 10.22 -2.88 14.14
N LYS A 92 9.88 -1.91 15.00
CA LYS A 92 10.82 -1.07 15.71
C LYS A 92 11.15 -1.68 17.07
N LEU A 93 12.41 -2.03 17.25
CA LEU A 93 13.02 -2.44 18.50
C LEU A 93 13.72 -1.24 19.15
N VAL A 94 14.39 -1.47 20.28
CA VAL A 94 15.10 -0.43 21.04
C VAL A 94 16.27 0.17 20.24
N ASP A 95 17.02 -0.66 19.54
CA ASP A 95 18.27 -0.32 18.86
C ASP A 95 18.16 -0.28 17.32
N LYS A 96 17.15 -0.95 16.75
CA LYS A 96 17.00 -1.07 15.28
C LYS A 96 15.55 -1.26 14.82
N SER A 97 15.34 -1.03 13.53
CA SER A 97 14.11 -1.39 12.82
C SER A 97 14.36 -2.60 11.92
N ILE A 98 13.44 -3.56 11.95
CA ILE A 98 13.46 -4.74 11.09
C ILE A 98 12.33 -4.63 10.08
N ILE A 99 12.68 -4.68 8.79
CA ILE A 99 11.74 -4.55 7.69
C ILE A 99 11.45 -5.93 7.10
N MET A 100 10.19 -6.18 6.79
CA MET A 100 9.68 -7.41 6.19
C MET A 100 8.60 -7.08 5.17
N ASP A 101 8.33 -8.00 4.25
CA ASP A 101 7.25 -7.83 3.28
C ASP A 101 6.10 -8.81 3.55
N LEU A 102 4.87 -8.33 3.38
CA LEU A 102 3.66 -9.13 3.48
C LEU A 102 2.79 -8.94 2.26
N ILE A 103 2.35 -10.04 1.67
CA ILE A 103 1.54 -10.05 0.46
C ILE A 103 0.20 -10.69 0.79
N LYS A 104 -0.88 -9.92 0.69
CA LYS A 104 -2.25 -10.41 0.76
C LYS A 104 -2.81 -10.52 -0.65
N TYR A 105 -3.10 -11.75 -1.06
CA TYR A 105 -3.69 -12.02 -2.36
C TYR A 105 -5.20 -11.95 -2.25
N ASP A 106 -5.82 -11.27 -3.20
CA ASP A 106 -7.22 -11.48 -3.52
C ASP A 106 -7.33 -12.74 -4.40
N PHE A 107 -8.41 -13.50 -4.30
CA PHE A 107 -8.68 -14.60 -5.23
C PHE A 107 -8.77 -14.09 -6.69
N GLU A 108 -8.99 -12.78 -6.88
CA GLU A 108 -8.97 -12.12 -8.19
C GLU A 108 -7.57 -11.62 -8.64
N TYR A 109 -6.55 -11.68 -7.78
CA TYR A 109 -5.21 -11.14 -8.07
C TYR A 109 -4.26 -12.17 -8.71
N LYS A 110 -4.69 -12.77 -9.84
CA LYS A 110 -3.77 -13.37 -10.82
C LYS A 110 -3.91 -12.67 -12.16
N LYS A 111 -3.33 -11.47 -12.26
CA LYS A 111 -2.93 -10.91 -13.56
C LYS A 111 -1.82 -9.88 -13.42
N SER A 112 -0.57 -10.34 -13.48
CA SER A 112 0.55 -9.65 -14.16
C SER A 112 1.90 -10.25 -13.78
N THR A 113 2.14 -11.51 -14.12
CA THR A 113 3.51 -11.96 -14.42
C THR A 113 3.44 -12.99 -15.54
N GLN A 114 4.30 -12.80 -16.54
CA GLN A 114 4.31 -13.34 -17.90
C GLN A 114 4.03 -14.85 -18.08
N SER A 115 3.24 -15.18 -19.10
CA SER A 115 3.73 -15.93 -20.28
C SER A 115 2.72 -15.81 -21.44
N LYS A 116 3.23 -15.41 -22.61
CA LYS A 116 2.57 -15.68 -23.89
C LYS A 116 2.83 -17.16 -24.18
N GLU A 117 1.82 -18.01 -24.18
CA GLU A 117 1.60 -19.01 -25.23
C GLU A 117 0.31 -19.84 -25.02
N VAL A 118 -0.33 -20.05 -26.17
CA VAL A 118 -1.35 -21.04 -26.57
C VAL A 118 -2.72 -21.02 -25.90
N ALA A 119 -3.70 -20.79 -26.76
CA ALA A 119 -5.11 -21.01 -26.54
C ALA A 119 -5.41 -22.51 -26.49
N GLU A 120 -5.91 -22.99 -25.36
CA GLU A 120 -6.80 -24.15 -25.32
C GLU A 120 -7.64 -24.12 -24.04
N GLY A 121 -8.95 -24.24 -24.19
CA GLY A 121 -9.84 -24.52 -23.06
C GLY A 121 -10.57 -23.33 -22.40
N LYS A 122 -10.79 -22.20 -23.08
CA LYS A 122 -11.79 -21.22 -22.61
C LYS A 122 -13.06 -21.35 -23.43
N GLY A 123 -14.13 -21.82 -22.79
CA GLY A 123 -15.46 -21.95 -23.39
C GLY A 123 -15.88 -20.68 -24.14
N MET A 124 -16.47 -20.87 -25.31
CA MET A 124 -16.93 -19.77 -26.16
C MET A 124 -18.15 -19.11 -25.51
N MET A 125 -18.09 -17.80 -25.25
CA MET A 125 -19.29 -17.03 -24.93
C MET A 125 -20.07 -16.81 -26.23
N LEU A 126 -21.30 -17.33 -26.24
CA LEU A 126 -22.27 -17.10 -27.30
C LEU A 126 -23.27 -16.02 -26.86
N ASP A 127 -23.82 -15.28 -27.82
CA ASP A 127 -24.94 -14.39 -27.57
C ASP A 127 -26.27 -15.17 -27.42
N GLU A 128 -27.37 -14.45 -27.20
CA GLU A 128 -28.71 -15.04 -27.06
C GLU A 128 -29.17 -15.82 -28.31
N ASN A 129 -28.50 -15.62 -29.45
CA ASN A 129 -28.73 -16.33 -30.71
C ASN A 129 -27.63 -17.36 -31.02
N LEU A 130 -26.86 -17.77 -30.01
CA LEU A 130 -25.77 -18.73 -30.11
C LEU A 130 -24.64 -18.32 -31.07
N LYS A 131 -24.47 -17.02 -31.35
CA LYS A 131 -23.37 -16.50 -32.18
C LYS A 131 -22.16 -16.14 -31.33
N LEU A 132 -20.98 -16.35 -31.90
CA LEU A 132 -19.71 -16.14 -31.22
C LEU A 132 -19.48 -14.65 -30.92
N ILE A 133 -19.40 -14.28 -29.64
CA ILE A 133 -19.08 -12.91 -29.24
C ILE A 133 -17.57 -12.69 -29.35
N LYS A 134 -17.14 -12.05 -30.44
CA LYS A 134 -15.72 -11.82 -30.76
C LYS A 134 -15.05 -10.71 -29.94
N SER A 135 -15.80 -9.94 -29.17
CA SER A 135 -15.26 -8.84 -28.36
C SER A 135 -15.78 -8.90 -26.93
N THR A 136 -14.86 -8.92 -25.96
CA THR A 136 -15.18 -8.76 -24.55
C THR A 136 -15.84 -7.39 -24.35
N PRO A 137 -17.03 -7.30 -23.76
CA PRO A 137 -17.63 -6.00 -23.49
C PRO A 137 -16.73 -5.20 -22.53
N LYS A 138 -16.46 -3.93 -22.85
CA LYS A 138 -15.64 -2.99 -22.04
C LYS A 138 -16.27 -2.63 -20.68
N ARG A 139 -17.29 -3.37 -20.22
CA ARG A 139 -18.02 -3.11 -18.98
C ARG A 139 -17.91 -4.33 -18.09
N SER A 140 -17.54 -4.13 -16.83
CA SER A 140 -17.56 -5.19 -15.83
C SER A 140 -19.00 -5.71 -15.68
N ILE A 141 -19.13 -7.03 -15.54
CA ILE A 141 -20.41 -7.72 -15.31
C ILE A 141 -21.10 -7.15 -14.06
N GLU A 142 -20.30 -6.72 -13.08
CA GLU A 142 -20.74 -6.02 -11.88
C GLU A 142 -21.63 -4.80 -12.19
N SER A 143 -21.29 -4.02 -13.23
CA SER A 143 -22.08 -2.86 -13.66
C SER A 143 -23.44 -3.19 -14.27
N LEU A 144 -23.61 -4.43 -14.76
CA LEU A 144 -24.88 -4.94 -15.30
C LEU A 144 -25.76 -5.54 -14.19
N LEU A 145 -25.14 -6.13 -13.17
CA LEU A 145 -25.84 -6.80 -12.07
C LEU A 145 -26.31 -5.83 -10.98
N THR A 146 -25.61 -4.73 -10.75
CA THR A 146 -26.08 -3.69 -9.82
C THR A 146 -27.10 -2.78 -10.51
N ARG A 147 -28.37 -3.18 -10.52
CA ARG A 147 -29.53 -2.31 -10.85
C ARG A 147 -29.84 -1.33 -9.71
N GLY A 148 -28.81 -0.69 -9.16
CA GLY A 148 -28.88 0.16 -7.98
C GLY A 148 -28.18 1.49 -8.25
N LYS A 149 -28.96 2.57 -8.23
CA LYS A 149 -28.59 4.00 -8.34
C LYS A 149 -27.09 4.28 -8.49
N ARG A 150 -26.67 4.60 -9.72
CA ARG A 150 -25.39 5.28 -10.02
C ARG A 150 -25.19 6.41 -9.01
N LYS A 151 -24.24 6.25 -8.08
CA LYS A 151 -23.64 7.42 -7.42
C LYS A 151 -23.02 8.22 -8.56
N LYS A 152 -23.52 9.43 -8.80
CA LYS A 152 -22.89 10.37 -9.75
C LYS A 152 -21.42 10.43 -9.35
N ILE A 153 -20.53 9.89 -10.19
CA ILE A 153 -19.11 10.21 -10.14
C ILE A 153 -19.09 11.70 -10.46
N THR A 154 -19.06 12.52 -9.42
CA THR A 154 -18.76 13.93 -9.58
C THR A 154 -17.34 13.96 -10.09
N ASP A 155 -17.18 14.34 -11.35
CA ASP A 155 -15.92 14.61 -12.01
C ASP A 155 -15.30 15.86 -11.38
N ARG A 156 -14.97 15.76 -10.09
CA ARG A 156 -14.17 16.78 -9.40
C ARG A 156 -12.79 16.57 -9.98
N LYS A 157 -12.28 17.53 -10.75
CA LYS A 157 -10.89 17.58 -11.20
C LYS A 157 -9.99 17.36 -9.98
N GLN A 158 -9.55 16.12 -9.78
CA GLN A 158 -8.75 15.76 -8.62
C GLN A 158 -7.39 16.41 -8.83
N LYS A 159 -7.04 17.32 -7.92
CA LYS A 159 -5.73 17.95 -7.91
C LYS A 159 -4.73 16.97 -7.31
N TYR A 160 -3.62 16.79 -8.00
CA TYR A 160 -2.50 15.97 -7.56
C TYR A 160 -1.33 16.85 -7.19
N TYR A 161 -0.56 16.39 -6.22
CA TYR A 161 0.59 17.12 -5.70
C TYR A 161 1.80 16.19 -5.70
N TRP A 162 2.92 16.70 -6.21
CA TRP A 162 4.20 16.03 -6.07
C TRP A 162 4.85 16.48 -4.77
N VAL A 163 5.25 15.52 -3.93
CA VAL A 163 5.79 15.80 -2.61
C VAL A 163 7.18 15.20 -2.51
N ILE A 164 8.14 16.03 -2.14
CA ILE A 164 9.49 15.64 -1.75
C ILE A 164 9.61 15.89 -0.26
N ASN A 165 9.85 14.84 0.50
CA ASN A 165 10.04 14.90 1.95
C ASN A 165 11.42 14.37 2.29
N GLU A 166 12.23 15.21 2.92
CA GLU A 166 13.58 14.91 3.37
C GLU A 166 13.61 14.91 4.90
N VAL A 167 13.85 13.74 5.47
CA VAL A 167 13.91 13.55 6.91
C VAL A 167 15.38 13.49 7.31
N ASN A 168 15.80 14.47 8.10
CA ASN A 168 17.17 14.59 8.58
C ASN A 168 17.23 14.11 10.03
N ASN A 169 17.98 13.02 10.25
CA ASN A 169 18.28 12.50 11.58
C ASN A 169 19.79 12.55 11.83
N ASP A 170 20.21 12.38 13.08
CA ASP A 170 21.63 12.34 13.47
C ASP A 170 22.45 11.26 12.74
N LEU A 171 21.77 10.25 12.19
CA LEU A 171 22.36 9.12 11.45
C LEU A 171 22.37 9.33 9.93
N GLY A 172 21.77 10.40 9.41
CA GLY A 172 21.75 10.73 7.99
C GLY A 172 20.41 11.28 7.47
N ALA A 173 20.43 11.69 6.20
CA ALA A 173 19.29 12.24 5.48
C ALA A 173 18.58 11.15 4.66
N ARG A 174 17.24 11.09 4.72
CA ARG A 174 16.42 10.23 3.87
C ARG A 174 15.45 11.07 3.05
N LYS A 175 15.67 11.10 1.72
CA LYS A 175 14.79 11.75 0.75
C LYS A 175 13.76 10.77 0.19
N THR A 176 12.49 11.17 0.20
CA THR A 176 11.38 10.40 -0.35
C THR A 176 10.57 11.27 -1.30
N MET A 177 10.14 10.72 -2.43
CA MET A 177 9.36 11.44 -3.44
C MET A 177 8.09 10.65 -3.75
N LYS A 178 6.93 11.30 -3.77
CA LYS A 178 5.66 10.64 -4.08
C LYS A 178 4.62 11.59 -4.66
N LEU A 179 3.74 11.05 -5.49
CA LEU A 179 2.54 11.73 -5.98
C LEU A 179 1.38 11.46 -5.03
N VAL A 180 0.72 12.50 -4.53
CA VAL A 180 -0.38 12.39 -3.56
C VAL A 180 -1.60 13.20 -4.00
N ASN A 181 -2.75 12.87 -3.44
CA ASN A 181 -3.96 13.68 -3.57
C ASN A 181 -3.91 14.90 -2.64
N GLN A 182 -4.86 15.82 -2.81
CA GLN A 182 -4.96 17.04 -2.00
C GLN A 182 -5.04 16.76 -0.49
N GLU A 183 -5.90 15.83 -0.07
CA GLU A 183 -6.12 15.53 1.35
C GLU A 183 -4.85 15.01 2.04
N SER A 184 -4.11 14.13 1.35
CA SER A 184 -2.83 13.61 1.81
C SER A 184 -1.75 14.70 1.84
N ALA A 185 -1.71 15.59 0.84
CA ALA A 185 -0.80 16.74 0.84
C ALA A 185 -1.06 17.65 2.05
N ASP A 186 -2.32 18.00 2.31
CA ASP A 186 -2.72 18.84 3.43
C ASP A 186 -2.37 18.19 4.78
N LYS A 187 -2.58 16.86 4.91
CA LYS A 187 -2.19 16.09 6.10
C LYS A 187 -0.66 16.14 6.32
N MET A 188 0.13 16.01 5.25
CA MET A 188 1.60 16.09 5.32
C MET A 188 2.08 17.49 5.70
N ILE A 189 1.49 18.54 5.13
CA ILE A 189 1.80 19.93 5.49
C ILE A 189 1.46 20.19 6.96
N LYS A 190 0.27 19.77 7.42
CA LYS A 190 -0.14 19.91 8.82
C LYS A 190 0.83 19.18 9.76
N ARG A 191 1.23 17.96 9.40
CA ARG A 191 2.20 17.18 10.17
C ARG A 191 3.56 17.87 10.23
N ASN A 192 4.10 18.32 9.10
CA ASN A 192 5.38 19.03 9.05
C ASN A 192 5.37 20.31 9.90
N ARG A 193 4.25 21.06 9.90
CA ARG A 193 4.08 22.24 10.78
C ARG A 193 4.09 21.89 12.26
N LEU A 194 3.49 20.77 12.65
CA LEU A 194 3.50 20.30 14.04
C LEU A 194 4.89 19.80 14.46
N GLU A 195 5.55 19.04 13.58
CA GLU A 195 6.89 18.50 13.80
C GLU A 195 7.96 19.60 13.84
N ASN A 196 7.71 20.76 13.23
CA ASN A 196 8.62 21.91 13.27
C ASN A 196 8.91 22.42 14.70
N ASN A 197 8.02 22.16 15.65
CA ASN A 197 8.21 22.52 17.06
C ASN A 197 9.07 21.51 17.82
N SER A 198 9.43 20.38 17.20
CA SER A 198 10.27 19.33 17.79
C SER A 198 11.73 19.50 17.38
N VAL A 199 12.65 19.14 18.28
CA VAL A 199 14.11 19.21 18.05
C VAL A 199 14.54 18.40 16.82
N VAL A 200 13.93 17.23 16.63
CA VAL A 200 14.21 16.34 15.48
C VAL A 200 13.47 16.80 14.21
N GLY A 201 12.21 17.20 14.35
CA GLY A 201 11.36 17.56 13.21
C GLY A 201 11.66 18.92 12.58
N LYS A 202 12.41 19.79 13.28
CA LYS A 202 12.85 21.09 12.74
C LYS A 202 13.73 20.93 11.49
N LEU A 203 14.57 19.90 11.44
CA LEU A 203 15.51 19.64 10.36
C LEU A 203 14.86 18.98 9.12
N ASN A 204 13.59 18.58 9.22
CA ASN A 204 12.87 17.95 8.12
C ASN A 204 12.44 19.00 7.09
N GLU A 205 12.70 18.69 5.83
CA GLU A 205 12.32 19.50 4.68
C GLU A 205 11.14 18.87 3.95
N LEU A 206 10.21 19.73 3.52
CA LEU A 206 9.05 19.29 2.78
C LEU A 206 8.75 20.30 1.68
N THR A 207 8.80 19.83 0.44
CA THR A 207 8.45 20.63 -0.73
C THR A 207 7.35 19.94 -1.52
N VAL A 208 6.32 20.71 -1.86
CA VAL A 208 5.08 20.25 -2.47
C VAL A 208 4.83 21.09 -3.72
N TRP A 209 4.65 20.45 -4.87
CA TRP A 209 4.30 21.09 -6.14
C TRP A 209 2.91 20.67 -6.60
N GLU A 210 2.14 21.58 -7.18
CA GLU A 210 0.86 21.26 -7.81
C GLU A 210 1.11 20.67 -9.20
N VAL A 211 0.56 19.49 -9.49
CA VAL A 211 0.75 18.81 -10.78
C VAL A 211 -0.55 18.87 -11.58
N TYR A 212 -0.48 19.44 -12.79
CA TYR A 212 -1.62 19.59 -13.69
C TYR A 212 -1.83 18.35 -14.57
N ASN A 213 -0.74 17.75 -15.05
CA ASN A 213 -0.78 16.56 -15.90
C ASN A 213 0.12 15.47 -15.32
N THR A 214 -0.48 14.60 -14.52
CA THR A 214 0.22 13.54 -13.79
C THR A 214 0.94 12.55 -14.72
N GLN A 215 0.35 12.19 -15.85
CA GLN A 215 0.93 11.19 -16.76
C GLN A 215 2.20 11.69 -17.42
N GLN A 216 2.16 12.92 -17.97
CA GLN A 216 3.33 13.52 -18.63
C GLN A 216 4.40 13.91 -17.62
N PHE A 217 3.97 14.40 -16.45
CA PHE A 217 4.87 14.71 -15.34
C PHE A 217 5.65 13.47 -14.89
N MET A 218 4.97 12.35 -14.59
CA MET A 218 5.63 11.13 -14.13
C MET A 218 6.58 10.57 -15.19
N LYS A 219 6.19 10.60 -16.47
CA LYS A 219 7.06 10.15 -17.57
C LYS A 219 8.36 10.96 -17.63
N ARG A 220 8.29 12.28 -17.45
CA ARG A 220 9.46 13.16 -17.45
C ARG A 220 10.28 13.04 -16.17
N GLN A 221 9.63 12.91 -15.01
CA GLN A 221 10.28 12.74 -13.71
C GLN A 221 11.04 11.41 -13.59
N ILE A 222 10.51 10.33 -14.17
CA ILE A 222 11.22 9.03 -14.24
C ILE A 222 12.44 9.13 -15.16
N SER A 223 12.33 9.93 -16.24
CA SER A 223 13.43 10.10 -17.21
C SER A 223 14.51 11.05 -16.69
N ASN A 224 14.14 12.05 -15.89
CA ASN A 224 15.04 13.02 -15.29
C ASN A 224 14.58 13.32 -13.84
N PRO A 225 15.30 12.84 -12.82
CA PRO A 225 14.98 13.08 -11.40
C PRO A 225 14.93 14.56 -11.02
N ASP A 226 15.66 15.42 -11.72
CA ASP A 226 15.74 16.86 -11.46
C ASP A 226 14.68 17.67 -12.22
N PHE A 227 13.78 17.01 -12.95
CA PHE A 227 12.75 17.67 -13.74
C PHE A 227 11.83 18.58 -12.90
N VAL A 228 11.61 18.25 -11.63
CA VAL A 228 10.86 19.07 -10.67
C VAL A 228 11.51 20.43 -10.38
N TYR A 229 12.82 20.57 -10.59
CA TYR A 229 13.56 21.82 -10.39
C TYR A 229 13.68 22.65 -11.69
N SER A 230 12.95 22.27 -12.75
CA SER A 230 12.98 23.00 -14.02
C SER A 230 12.39 24.41 -13.89
N SER A 231 13.04 25.41 -14.48
CA SER A 231 12.63 26.82 -14.41
C SER A 231 11.32 27.14 -15.13
N SER A 232 10.83 26.24 -15.98
CA SER A 232 9.56 26.37 -16.71
C SER A 232 8.95 24.99 -16.99
N SER A 233 7.66 24.82 -16.74
CA SER A 233 6.94 23.59 -17.06
C SER A 233 5.45 23.84 -17.28
N ASP A 234 4.90 23.20 -18.31
CA ASP A 234 3.45 23.20 -18.57
C ASP A 234 2.70 22.12 -17.78
N PHE A 235 3.44 21.23 -17.10
CA PHE A 235 2.89 20.00 -16.52
C PHE A 235 2.69 20.08 -15.01
N PHE A 236 3.39 20.99 -14.35
CA PHE A 236 3.32 21.24 -12.91
C PHE A 236 3.61 22.72 -12.66
N ASN A 237 3.13 23.24 -11.53
CA ASN A 237 3.47 24.58 -11.10
C ASN A 237 4.93 24.61 -10.66
N VAL A 238 5.75 25.45 -11.30
CA VAL A 238 7.17 25.63 -10.96
C VAL A 238 7.31 26.20 -9.55
N ASP A 239 6.36 27.06 -9.15
CA ASP A 239 6.30 27.57 -7.79
C ASP A 239 5.71 26.51 -6.86
N PRO A 240 6.45 26.06 -5.83
CA PRO A 240 5.97 25.06 -4.91
C PRO A 240 4.77 25.62 -4.13
N TYR A 241 3.72 24.81 -4.03
CA TYR A 241 2.53 25.06 -3.21
C TYR A 241 2.89 25.19 -1.72
N TYR A 242 3.90 24.45 -1.28
CA TYR A 242 4.48 24.57 0.05
C TYR A 242 5.96 24.20 -0.05
N SER A 243 6.85 25.04 0.45
CA SER A 243 8.26 24.69 0.61
C SER A 243 8.69 25.02 2.03
N LYS A 244 9.47 24.11 2.60
CA LYS A 244 10.23 24.33 3.83
C LYS A 244 11.61 23.75 3.59
N GLU A 245 12.55 24.61 3.23
CA GLU A 245 13.98 24.30 3.14
C GLU A 245 14.66 24.81 4.41
N THR A 246 15.45 23.97 5.04
CA THR A 246 16.20 24.34 6.24
C THR A 246 17.59 24.71 5.75
N SER A 247 17.85 26.01 5.59
CA SER A 247 19.19 26.48 5.20
C SER A 247 20.20 26.09 6.29
N ILE A 248 20.91 24.98 6.09
CA ILE A 248 22.11 24.70 6.85
C ILE A 248 23.16 25.68 6.30
N GLN A 249 23.28 26.85 6.92
CA GLN A 249 24.48 27.66 6.81
C GLN A 249 25.62 26.82 7.39
N ASN A 250 26.36 26.13 6.53
CA ASN A 250 27.65 25.59 6.90
C ASN A 250 28.58 26.76 7.25
N PRO A 251 29.22 26.77 8.43
CA PRO A 251 30.30 27.71 8.74
C PRO A 251 31.53 27.47 7.86
#